data_AF-A0A7X8T539-F1
#
_entry.id   AF-A0A7X8T539-F1
#
_cell.length_a   1.000
_cell.length_b   1.000
_cell.length_c   1.000
_cell.angle_alpha   90.00
_cell.angle_beta   90.00
_cell.angle_gamma   90.00
#
_symmetry.space_group_name_H-M   'P 1'
#
loop_
_entity.id
_entity.type
_entity.pdbx_description
1 polymer ?
#
loop_
_entity_poly.entity_id
_entity_poly.type
_entity_poly.pdbx_seq_one_letter_code
_entity_poly.pdbx_strand_id
1 'polypeptide(L)'
;MKWITATDLQHWAATLSARAAFPELIADLIRATAREIQSFRFPSGNKAQVRGFDGWLQATGVAPYVPDGLSVWEFGASGANATKALSDFNKRSKEVSADRQKETTLVLASPYTWDDPQNKLPDWIADRKKSSDWKDIIFLDGVQIEDWLQLCPGVSARYAVEMQLRPLEGAQSSDEFWQEFTYRFKIPLTEEVLLCGREAQADELLQGLLHGQGSIQFAADAPDEVIAFAIAAVAKQSGIHDYS
;
A
#
# COMPACT_ATOMS: atom_id res chain seq x y z
N MET A 1 9.05 -6.54 -10.56
CA MET A 1 9.02 -7.92 -10.01
C MET A 1 7.63 -8.14 -9.45
N LYS A 2 6.98 -9.27 -9.75
CA LYS A 2 5.62 -9.57 -9.29
C LYS A 2 5.71 -10.54 -8.13
N TRP A 3 5.58 -10.04 -6.90
CA TRP A 3 5.76 -10.83 -5.69
C TRP A 3 4.47 -11.49 -5.19
N ILE A 4 3.34 -10.84 -5.45
CA ILE A 4 2.02 -11.23 -4.93
C ILE A 4 1.09 -11.33 -6.12
N THR A 5 0.35 -12.44 -6.21
CA THR A 5 -0.74 -12.63 -7.16
C THR A 5 -2.10 -12.50 -6.49
N ALA A 6 -3.17 -12.34 -7.27
CA ALA A 6 -4.56 -12.35 -6.81
C ALA A 6 -4.92 -13.67 -6.12
N THR A 7 -4.33 -14.78 -6.56
CA THR A 7 -4.43 -16.09 -5.90
C THR A 7 -3.80 -16.05 -4.51
N ASP A 8 -2.62 -15.43 -4.37
CA ASP A 8 -1.95 -15.31 -3.08
C ASP A 8 -2.73 -14.40 -2.13
N LEU A 9 -3.25 -13.27 -2.62
CA LEU A 9 -4.15 -12.38 -1.87
C LEU A 9 -5.37 -13.14 -1.35
N GLN A 10 -5.99 -13.97 -2.20
CA GLN A 10 -7.15 -14.78 -1.84
C GLN A 10 -6.83 -15.84 -0.79
N HIS A 11 -5.68 -16.52 -0.89
CA HIS A 11 -5.23 -17.47 0.13
C HIS A 11 -4.92 -16.77 1.46
N TRP A 12 -4.21 -15.65 1.41
CA TRP A 12 -3.90 -14.85 2.58
C TRP A 12 -5.16 -14.34 3.27
N ALA A 13 -6.18 -13.91 2.53
CA ALA A 13 -7.45 -13.42 3.06
C ALA A 13 -8.18 -14.41 3.97
N ALA A 14 -7.94 -15.72 3.80
CA ALA A 14 -8.51 -16.76 4.64
C ALA A 14 -7.86 -16.84 6.03
N THR A 15 -6.74 -16.17 6.26
CA THR A 15 -6.03 -16.14 7.55
C THR A 15 -6.63 -15.12 8.51
N LEU A 16 -6.39 -15.31 9.82
CA LEU A 16 -6.85 -14.37 10.84
C LEU A 16 -6.11 -13.02 10.79
N SER A 17 -4.83 -13.02 10.41
CA SER A 17 -3.99 -11.82 10.30
C SER A 17 -4.47 -10.90 9.18
N ALA A 18 -4.91 -11.46 8.05
CA ALA A 18 -5.31 -10.68 6.88
C ALA A 18 -6.44 -9.68 7.16
N ARG A 19 -7.37 -9.98 8.07
CA ARG A 19 -8.45 -9.04 8.42
C ARG A 19 -7.95 -7.74 9.04
N ALA A 20 -6.87 -7.82 9.82
CA ALA A 20 -6.28 -6.64 10.46
C ALA A 20 -5.26 -5.95 9.55
N ALA A 21 -4.58 -6.72 8.69
CA ALA A 21 -3.50 -6.24 7.83
C ALA A 21 -3.98 -5.70 6.47
N PHE A 22 -5.13 -6.16 5.93
CA PHE A 22 -5.63 -5.70 4.64
C PHE A 22 -5.93 -4.18 4.57
N PRO A 23 -6.55 -3.56 5.59
CA PRO A 23 -6.69 -2.10 5.64
C PRO A 23 -5.33 -1.38 5.61
N GLU A 24 -4.30 -1.97 6.23
CA GLU A 24 -2.94 -1.43 6.23
C GLU A 24 -2.29 -1.55 4.85
N LEU A 25 -2.51 -2.67 4.14
CA LEU A 25 -2.01 -2.87 2.78
C LEU A 25 -2.55 -1.80 1.84
N ILE A 26 -3.85 -1.56 1.88
CA ILE A 26 -4.49 -0.51 1.09
C ILE A 26 -3.97 0.88 1.50
N ALA A 27 -3.81 1.12 2.81
CA ALA A 27 -3.27 2.37 3.33
C ALA A 27 -1.85 2.66 2.80
N ASP A 28 -0.98 1.66 2.78
CA ASP A 28 0.38 1.77 2.27
C ASP A 28 0.41 1.97 0.75
N LEU A 29 -0.46 1.27 0.00
CA LEU A 29 -0.63 1.49 -1.43
C LEU A 29 -1.09 2.93 -1.75
N ILE A 30 -2.02 3.49 -0.97
CA ILE A 30 -2.46 4.89 -1.12
C ILE A 30 -1.28 5.83 -0.87
N ARG A 31 -0.51 5.64 0.21
CA ARG A 31 0.65 6.50 0.50
C ARG A 31 1.75 6.39 -0.54
N ALA A 32 1.91 5.21 -1.14
CA ALA A 32 2.91 4.98 -2.18
C ALA A 32 2.56 5.64 -3.51
N THR A 33 1.27 5.89 -3.80
CA THR A 33 0.84 6.41 -5.11
C THR A 33 0.22 7.79 -5.10
N ALA A 34 -0.46 8.19 -4.02
CA ALA A 34 -1.12 9.49 -3.93
C ALA A 34 -0.10 10.60 -3.68
N ARG A 35 -0.10 11.61 -4.55
CA ARG A 35 0.82 12.76 -4.45
C ARG A 35 0.44 13.73 -3.34
N GLU A 36 -0.87 13.93 -3.15
CA GLU A 36 -1.40 14.89 -2.19
C GLU A 36 -2.55 14.24 -1.41
N ILE A 37 -2.37 14.17 -0.10
CA ILE A 37 -3.35 13.62 0.84
C ILE A 37 -3.69 14.72 1.83
N GLN A 38 -4.93 15.21 1.78
CA GLN A 38 -5.41 16.28 2.66
C GLN A 38 -5.91 15.73 3.99
N SER A 39 -6.49 14.53 4.01
CA SER A 39 -6.76 13.82 5.25
C SER A 39 -6.89 12.31 5.00
N PHE A 40 -6.52 11.53 6.00
CA PHE A 40 -6.27 10.10 5.90
C PHE A 40 -6.63 9.39 7.20
N ARG A 41 -7.53 8.41 7.14
CA ARG A 41 -7.88 7.60 8.31
C ARG A 41 -8.29 6.20 7.90
N PHE A 42 -7.38 5.25 8.10
CA PHE A 42 -7.59 3.81 7.88
C PHE A 42 -7.23 3.07 9.17
N PRO A 43 -8.19 2.76 10.06
CA PRO A 43 -7.91 2.02 11.28
C PRO A 43 -7.39 0.61 10.96
N SER A 44 -6.19 0.28 11.44
CA SER A 44 -5.59 -1.06 11.33
C SER A 44 -5.18 -1.60 12.71
N GLY A 45 -4.78 -2.87 12.77
CA GLY A 45 -4.28 -3.52 13.99
C GLY A 45 -5.31 -3.59 15.14
N ASN A 46 -4.87 -3.36 16.38
CA ASN A 46 -5.68 -3.50 17.60
C ASN A 46 -6.88 -2.53 17.71
N LYS A 47 -7.04 -1.59 16.76
CA LYS A 47 -8.16 -0.64 16.68
C LYS A 47 -9.03 -0.85 15.44
N ALA A 48 -8.91 -1.98 14.74
CA ALA A 48 -9.73 -2.31 13.57
C ALA A 48 -11.25 -2.45 13.88
N GLN A 49 -11.66 -2.47 15.16
CA GLN A 49 -13.07 -2.56 15.59
C GLN A 49 -13.70 -1.21 15.97
N VAL A 50 -13.25 -0.10 15.38
CA VAL A 50 -13.92 1.20 15.60
C VAL A 50 -15.19 1.27 14.75
N ARG A 51 -16.32 1.60 15.37
CA ARG A 51 -17.61 1.81 14.70
C ARG A 51 -17.46 2.91 13.63
N GLY A 52 -17.77 2.61 12.37
CA GLY A 52 -17.66 3.55 11.26
C GLY A 52 -17.28 2.88 9.94
N PHE A 53 -16.80 3.66 8.98
CA PHE A 53 -16.13 3.16 7.77
C PHE A 53 -14.76 2.57 8.11
N ASP A 54 -14.32 1.61 7.31
CA ASP A 54 -12.99 1.01 7.46
C ASP A 54 -11.89 1.96 6.94
N GLY A 55 -12.26 2.95 6.13
CA GLY A 55 -11.36 4.03 5.73
C GLY A 55 -12.06 5.31 5.33
N TRP A 56 -11.35 6.42 5.45
CA TRP A 56 -11.74 7.75 5.02
C TRP A 56 -10.52 8.45 4.41
N LEU A 57 -10.70 9.05 3.25
CA LEU A 57 -9.62 9.67 2.49
C LEU A 57 -10.10 10.93 1.77
N GLN A 58 -9.31 11.98 1.85
CA GLN A 58 -9.39 13.15 0.97
C GLN A 58 -8.04 13.30 0.28
N ALA A 59 -7.98 13.07 -1.03
CA ALA A 59 -6.73 13.09 -1.78
C ALA A 59 -6.95 13.51 -3.24
N THR A 60 -5.86 13.91 -3.91
CA THR A 60 -5.84 14.06 -5.36
C THR A 60 -5.84 12.67 -6.01
N GLY A 61 -6.74 12.45 -6.97
CA GLY A 61 -7.02 11.11 -7.51
C GLY A 61 -5.86 10.48 -8.27
N VAL A 62 -5.76 9.15 -8.18
CA VAL A 62 -4.84 8.29 -8.93
C VAL A 62 -5.64 7.16 -9.53
N ALA A 63 -6.18 7.37 -10.73
CA ALA A 63 -6.97 6.36 -11.41
C ALA A 63 -6.14 5.10 -11.74
N PRO A 64 -6.72 3.89 -11.64
CA PRO A 64 -8.09 3.60 -11.20
C PRO A 64 -8.26 3.42 -9.68
N TYR A 65 -7.20 3.56 -8.87
CA TYR A 65 -7.17 3.07 -7.48
C TYR A 65 -7.65 4.08 -6.43
N VAL A 66 -7.18 5.33 -6.53
CA VAL A 66 -7.48 6.39 -5.55
C VAL A 66 -8.47 7.39 -6.17
N PRO A 67 -9.67 7.55 -5.61
CA PRO A 67 -10.63 8.53 -6.12
C PRO A 67 -10.14 9.97 -5.91
N ASP A 68 -10.53 10.87 -6.83
CA ASP A 68 -10.31 12.29 -6.64
C ASP A 68 -11.33 12.89 -5.65
N GLY A 69 -10.82 13.59 -4.65
CA GLY A 69 -11.61 14.24 -3.61
C GLY A 69 -11.94 13.31 -2.44
N LEU A 70 -13.15 13.46 -1.90
CA LEU A 70 -13.60 12.73 -0.72
C LEU A 70 -13.99 11.29 -1.06
N SER A 71 -13.46 10.32 -0.32
CA SER A 71 -13.85 8.92 -0.43
C SER A 71 -13.98 8.24 0.93
N VAL A 72 -14.91 7.28 0.99
CA VAL A 72 -15.11 6.38 2.12
C VAL A 72 -14.90 4.95 1.68
N TRP A 73 -14.26 4.15 2.51
CA TRP A 73 -13.78 2.82 2.16
C TRP A 73 -14.42 1.76 3.06
N GLU A 74 -14.89 0.66 2.45
CA GLU A 74 -15.33 -0.56 3.12
C GLU A 74 -14.46 -1.74 2.66
N PHE A 75 -13.94 -2.51 3.60
CA PHE A 75 -13.11 -3.67 3.34
C PHE A 75 -13.88 -4.98 3.57
N GLY A 76 -14.00 -5.77 2.51
CA GLY A 76 -14.68 -7.07 2.54
C GLY A 76 -13.68 -8.23 2.55
N ALA A 77 -13.49 -8.85 3.71
CA ALA A 77 -12.62 -10.03 3.86
C ALA A 77 -13.35 -11.38 3.67
N SER A 78 -14.57 -11.40 3.11
CA SER A 78 -15.39 -12.62 3.00
C SER A 78 -15.91 -12.81 1.57
N GLY A 79 -15.01 -12.84 0.60
CA GLY A 79 -15.31 -12.98 -0.82
C GLY A 79 -15.61 -11.66 -1.54
N ALA A 80 -15.53 -11.71 -2.87
CA ALA A 80 -15.88 -10.61 -3.79
C ALA A 80 -17.01 -11.09 -4.72
N ASN A 81 -18.26 -11.03 -4.25
CA ASN A 81 -19.44 -11.36 -5.06
C ASN A 81 -20.53 -10.30 -4.91
N ALA A 82 -21.52 -10.34 -5.81
CA ALA A 82 -22.56 -9.33 -5.89
C ALA A 82 -23.40 -9.22 -4.62
N THR A 83 -23.63 -10.33 -3.92
CA THR A 83 -24.46 -10.36 -2.70
C THR A 83 -23.75 -9.65 -1.55
N LYS A 84 -22.47 -9.96 -1.30
CA LYS A 84 -21.68 -9.30 -0.26
C LYS A 84 -21.49 -7.81 -0.58
N ALA A 85 -21.10 -7.49 -1.81
CA ALA A 85 -20.92 -6.11 -2.25
C ALA A 85 -22.23 -5.30 -2.10
N LEU A 86 -23.38 -5.90 -2.41
CA LEU A 86 -24.69 -5.26 -2.25
C LEU A 86 -25.03 -5.02 -0.78
N SER A 87 -24.71 -5.96 0.11
CA SER A 87 -24.90 -5.78 1.55
C SER A 87 -24.11 -4.58 2.07
N ASP A 88 -22.83 -4.48 1.70
CA ASP A 88 -21.94 -3.40 2.13
C ASP A 88 -22.39 -2.05 1.56
N PHE A 89 -22.70 -2.02 0.25
CA PHE A 89 -23.28 -0.86 -0.42
C PHE A 89 -24.56 -0.35 0.27
N ASN A 90 -25.50 -1.25 0.57
CA ASN A 90 -26.78 -0.89 1.19
C ASN A 90 -26.60 -0.38 2.62
N LYS A 91 -25.69 -0.99 3.39
CA LYS A 91 -25.35 -0.54 4.74
C LYS A 91 -24.85 0.91 4.70
N ARG A 92 -23.87 1.21 3.84
CA ARG A 92 -23.28 2.56 3.76
C ARG A 92 -24.23 3.59 3.17
N SER A 93 -25.03 3.20 2.18
CA SER A 93 -26.05 4.09 1.60
C SER A 93 -27.17 4.45 2.60
N LYS A 94 -27.38 3.67 3.66
CA LYS A 94 -28.30 4.01 4.75
C LYS A 94 -27.65 4.89 5.83
N GLU A 95 -26.35 4.74 6.05
CA GLU A 95 -25.61 5.50 7.06
C GLU A 95 -25.22 6.92 6.58
N VAL A 96 -25.08 7.13 5.27
CA VAL A 96 -24.70 8.43 4.68
C VAL A 96 -25.92 9.11 4.06
N SER A 97 -26.15 10.38 4.42
CA SER A 97 -27.21 11.20 3.80
C SER A 97 -26.98 11.42 2.30
N ALA A 98 -28.05 11.48 1.51
CA ALA A 98 -27.99 11.67 0.06
C ALA A 98 -27.10 12.87 -0.38
N ASP A 99 -27.17 14.01 0.32
CA ASP A 99 -26.34 15.18 0.00
C ASP A 99 -24.84 14.89 0.15
N ARG A 100 -24.47 14.11 1.17
CA ARG A 100 -23.09 13.67 1.37
C ARG A 100 -22.66 12.62 0.36
N GLN A 101 -23.57 11.73 -0.06
CA GLN A 101 -23.27 10.74 -1.09
C GLN A 101 -22.85 11.46 -2.39
N LYS A 102 -23.54 12.54 -2.80
CA LYS A 102 -23.22 13.29 -4.03
C LYS A 102 -21.83 13.94 -4.06
N GLU A 103 -21.24 14.13 -2.88
CA GLU A 103 -19.89 14.70 -2.72
C GLU A 103 -18.82 13.64 -2.47
N THR A 104 -19.20 12.38 -2.24
CA THR A 104 -18.32 11.32 -1.75
C THR A 104 -18.26 10.15 -2.71
N THR A 105 -17.07 9.62 -2.97
CA THR A 105 -16.92 8.32 -3.66
C THR A 105 -16.94 7.17 -2.66
N LEU A 106 -17.80 6.18 -2.89
CA LEU A 106 -17.77 4.93 -2.13
C LEU A 106 -16.78 3.95 -2.78
N VAL A 107 -15.79 3.51 -2.02
CA VAL A 107 -14.85 2.47 -2.44
C VAL A 107 -15.10 1.21 -1.64
N LEU A 108 -15.37 0.12 -2.35
CA LEU A 108 -15.44 -1.22 -1.79
C LEU A 108 -14.15 -1.94 -2.20
N ALA A 109 -13.47 -2.60 -1.28
CA ALA A 109 -12.25 -3.33 -1.62
C ALA A 109 -12.22 -4.72 -0.97
N SER A 110 -11.75 -5.71 -1.72
CA SER A 110 -11.66 -7.10 -1.28
C SER A 110 -10.39 -7.76 -1.82
N PRO A 111 -9.66 -8.54 -1.01
CA PRO A 111 -8.52 -9.31 -1.49
C PRO A 111 -8.92 -10.49 -2.39
N TYR A 112 -10.22 -10.82 -2.48
CA TYR A 112 -10.74 -11.86 -3.33
C TYR A 112 -10.96 -11.34 -4.76
N THR A 113 -10.76 -12.19 -5.76
CA THR A 113 -11.12 -11.88 -7.14
C THR A 113 -12.64 -11.93 -7.30
N TRP A 114 -13.21 -10.99 -8.06
CA TRP A 114 -14.63 -11.04 -8.38
C TRP A 114 -14.94 -12.23 -9.30
N ASP A 115 -15.64 -13.23 -8.77
CA ASP A 115 -16.00 -14.46 -9.49
C ASP A 115 -17.48 -14.81 -9.29
N ASP A 116 -18.36 -13.86 -9.68
CA ASP A 116 -19.80 -14.07 -9.68
C ASP A 116 -20.27 -14.51 -11.08
N PRO A 117 -20.83 -15.73 -11.23
CA PRO A 117 -21.18 -16.29 -12.53
C PRO A 117 -22.39 -15.60 -13.18
N GLN A 118 -23.18 -14.84 -12.41
CA GLN A 118 -24.42 -14.22 -12.88
C GLN A 118 -24.28 -12.70 -13.06
N ASN A 119 -23.39 -12.07 -12.28
CA ASN A 119 -23.24 -10.62 -12.25
C ASN A 119 -21.79 -10.23 -12.51
N LYS A 120 -21.49 -9.71 -13.69
CA LYS A 120 -20.15 -9.19 -13.97
C LYS A 120 -19.91 -7.91 -13.17
N LEU A 121 -18.69 -7.74 -12.68
CA LEU A 121 -18.32 -6.56 -11.88
C LEU A 121 -18.67 -5.22 -12.57
N PRO A 122 -18.36 -5.01 -13.88
CA PRO A 122 -18.70 -3.76 -14.55
C PRO A 122 -20.21 -3.47 -14.60
N ASP A 123 -21.02 -4.50 -14.82
CA ASP A 123 -22.49 -4.38 -14.88
C ASP A 123 -23.02 -4.03 -13.49
N TRP A 124 -22.53 -4.71 -12.45
CA TRP A 124 -22.89 -4.43 -11.07
C TRP A 124 -22.56 -2.99 -10.67
N ILE A 125 -21.35 -2.51 -11.00
CA ILE A 125 -20.93 -1.12 -10.76
C ILE A 125 -21.86 -0.14 -11.49
N ALA A 126 -22.13 -0.37 -12.78
CA ALA A 126 -22.98 0.51 -13.58
C ALA A 126 -24.40 0.61 -13.02
N ASP A 127 -24.96 -0.50 -12.56
CA ASP A 127 -26.28 -0.54 -11.94
C ASP A 127 -26.32 0.22 -10.61
N ARG A 128 -25.28 0.08 -9.75
CA ARG A 128 -25.21 0.81 -8.48
C ARG A 128 -25.05 2.32 -8.68
N LYS A 129 -24.25 2.75 -9.65
CA LYS A 129 -24.11 4.18 -9.98
C LYS A 129 -25.44 4.78 -10.44
N LYS A 130 -26.25 4.03 -11.20
CA LYS A 130 -27.59 4.47 -11.62
C LYS A 130 -28.60 4.49 -10.47
N SER A 131 -28.46 3.60 -9.50
CA SER A 131 -29.43 3.40 -8.42
C SER A 131 -29.08 4.12 -7.12
N SER A 132 -28.19 5.12 -7.16
CA SER A 132 -27.67 5.77 -5.94
C SER A 132 -27.31 7.24 -6.15
N ASP A 133 -27.16 7.96 -5.03
CA ASP A 133 -26.74 9.37 -5.02
C ASP A 133 -25.22 9.53 -4.90
N TRP A 134 -24.45 8.44 -4.82
CA TRP A 134 -22.99 8.52 -4.66
C TRP A 134 -22.34 9.25 -5.84
N LYS A 135 -21.36 10.12 -5.55
CA LYS A 135 -20.54 10.80 -6.57
C LYS A 135 -19.95 9.78 -7.53
N ASP A 136 -19.40 8.72 -6.97
CA ASP A 136 -18.91 7.57 -7.71
C ASP A 136 -18.91 6.31 -6.84
N ILE A 137 -18.82 5.14 -7.49
CA ILE A 137 -18.67 3.84 -6.85
C ILE A 137 -17.54 3.08 -7.53
N ILE A 138 -16.56 2.67 -6.73
CA ILE A 138 -15.41 1.88 -7.17
C ILE A 138 -15.39 0.58 -6.37
N PHE A 139 -15.06 -0.52 -7.05
CA PHE A 139 -14.77 -1.79 -6.40
C PHE A 139 -13.36 -2.22 -6.81
N LEU A 140 -12.53 -2.51 -5.83
CA LEU A 140 -11.17 -3.05 -6.01
C LEU A 140 -11.16 -4.50 -5.55
N ASP A 141 -11.12 -5.43 -6.50
CA ASP A 141 -10.96 -6.85 -6.25
C ASP A 141 -9.47 -7.26 -6.22
N GLY A 142 -9.22 -8.54 -5.97
CA GLY A 142 -7.87 -9.10 -5.90
C GLY A 142 -7.03 -8.85 -7.17
N VAL A 143 -7.65 -8.75 -8.35
CA VAL A 143 -6.95 -8.47 -9.61
C VAL A 143 -6.52 -7.01 -9.66
N GLN A 144 -7.41 -6.06 -9.33
CA GLN A 144 -7.02 -4.65 -9.27
C GLN A 144 -5.96 -4.38 -8.20
N ILE A 145 -6.02 -5.08 -7.07
CA ILE A 145 -5.04 -4.92 -5.98
C ILE A 145 -3.69 -5.52 -6.38
N GLU A 146 -3.67 -6.67 -7.06
CA GLU A 146 -2.46 -7.24 -7.65
C GLU A 146 -1.78 -6.24 -8.59
N ASP A 147 -2.54 -5.64 -9.51
CA ASP A 147 -2.03 -4.64 -10.43
C ASP A 147 -1.44 -3.43 -9.68
N TRP A 148 -2.11 -2.97 -8.63
CA TRP A 148 -1.63 -1.86 -7.80
C TRP A 148 -0.33 -2.20 -7.06
N LEU A 149 -0.22 -3.41 -6.51
CA LEU A 149 1.00 -3.92 -5.88
C LEU A 149 2.16 -4.00 -6.87
N GLN A 150 1.90 -4.37 -8.13
CA GLN A 150 2.92 -4.40 -9.17
C GLN A 150 3.50 -3.00 -9.47
N LEU A 151 2.68 -1.95 -9.34
CA LEU A 151 3.13 -0.55 -9.45
C LEU A 151 3.89 -0.07 -8.21
N CYS A 152 3.77 -0.77 -7.08
CA CYS A 152 4.39 -0.40 -5.80
C CYS A 152 5.33 -1.52 -5.28
N PRO A 153 6.50 -1.77 -5.91
CA PRO A 153 7.36 -2.89 -5.56
C PRO A 153 7.80 -2.94 -4.09
N GLY A 154 8.01 -1.78 -3.45
CA GLY A 154 8.36 -1.72 -2.02
C GLY A 154 7.23 -2.21 -1.11
N VAL A 155 5.99 -1.79 -1.40
CA VAL A 155 4.79 -2.27 -0.69
C VAL A 155 4.59 -3.76 -0.98
N SER A 156 4.73 -4.18 -2.24
CA SER A 156 4.61 -5.58 -2.64
C SER A 156 5.62 -6.48 -1.94
N ALA A 157 6.89 -6.06 -1.82
CA ALA A 157 7.92 -6.79 -1.11
C ALA A 157 7.62 -6.91 0.40
N ARG A 158 7.17 -5.82 1.04
CA ARG A 158 6.77 -5.83 2.47
C ARG A 158 5.71 -6.90 2.74
N TYR A 159 4.63 -6.89 1.97
CA TYR A 159 3.52 -7.83 2.18
C TYR A 159 3.83 -9.26 1.70
N ALA A 160 4.76 -9.43 0.77
CA ALA A 160 5.23 -10.76 0.37
C ALA A 160 5.96 -11.50 1.51
N VAL A 161 6.63 -10.76 2.41
CA VAL A 161 7.20 -11.33 3.64
C VAL A 161 6.09 -11.83 4.57
N GLU A 162 5.05 -11.02 4.79
CA GLU A 162 3.92 -11.40 5.65
C GLU A 162 3.16 -12.62 5.10
N MET A 163 3.02 -12.71 3.78
CA MET A 163 2.38 -13.82 3.08
C MET A 163 3.30 -15.04 2.90
N GLN A 164 4.56 -14.99 3.36
CA GLN A 164 5.56 -16.05 3.19
C GLN A 164 5.82 -16.43 1.72
N LEU A 165 5.70 -15.47 0.82
CA LEU A 165 5.91 -15.65 -0.64
C LEU A 165 7.32 -15.29 -1.09
N ARG A 166 8.08 -14.62 -0.22
CA ARG A 166 9.43 -14.19 -0.54
C ARG A 166 10.35 -15.40 -0.71
N PRO A 167 11.21 -15.43 -1.76
CA PRO A 167 12.29 -16.40 -1.86
C PRO A 167 13.17 -16.33 -0.60
N LEU A 168 13.39 -17.47 0.03
CA LEU A 168 14.27 -17.59 1.20
C LEU A 168 15.73 -17.23 0.86
N GLU A 169 16.09 -17.32 -0.43
CA GLU A 169 17.43 -17.03 -0.94
C GLU A 169 17.36 -16.01 -2.09
N GLY A 170 18.34 -15.10 -2.15
CA GLY A 170 18.53 -14.19 -3.29
C GLY A 170 17.71 -12.90 -3.28
N ALA A 171 16.90 -12.66 -2.25
CA ALA A 171 16.27 -11.35 -2.00
C ALA A 171 16.63 -10.91 -0.57
N GLN A 172 16.81 -9.61 -0.32
CA GLN A 172 17.05 -9.00 1.00
C GLN A 172 16.26 -7.69 1.11
N SER A 173 15.63 -7.44 2.26
CA SER A 173 15.09 -6.10 2.54
C SER A 173 16.23 -5.12 2.83
N SER A 174 15.97 -3.81 2.73
CA SER A 174 16.96 -2.80 3.14
C SER A 174 17.40 -3.00 4.59
N ASP A 175 16.47 -3.35 5.48
CA ASP A 175 16.74 -3.52 6.90
C ASP A 175 17.59 -4.76 7.18
N GLU A 176 17.28 -5.88 6.50
CA GLU A 176 18.07 -7.11 6.63
C GLU A 176 19.47 -6.93 6.06
N PHE A 177 19.59 -6.30 4.89
CA PHE A 177 20.89 -5.98 4.31
C PHE A 177 21.68 -5.05 5.25
N TRP A 178 21.03 -4.02 5.80
CA TRP A 178 21.66 -3.08 6.73
C TRP A 178 22.17 -3.77 7.99
N GLN A 179 21.36 -4.63 8.61
CA GLN A 179 21.78 -5.41 9.76
C GLN A 179 22.96 -6.31 9.42
N GLU A 180 22.89 -7.06 8.32
CA GLU A 180 24.00 -7.91 7.92
C GLU A 180 25.27 -7.11 7.67
N PHE A 181 25.19 -6.02 6.89
CA PHE A 181 26.32 -5.17 6.56
C PHE A 181 26.96 -4.54 7.80
N THR A 182 26.14 -4.02 8.71
CA THR A 182 26.56 -3.38 9.96
C THR A 182 27.39 -4.32 10.84
N TYR A 183 26.95 -5.58 10.97
CA TYR A 183 27.59 -6.57 11.85
C TYR A 183 28.67 -7.42 11.19
N ARG A 184 29.00 -7.20 9.90
CA ARG A 184 30.15 -7.84 9.23
C ARG A 184 31.51 -7.37 9.80
N PHE A 185 31.52 -6.23 10.49
CA PHE A 185 32.73 -5.63 11.06
C PHE A 185 32.80 -5.82 12.57
N LYS A 186 34.02 -5.76 13.13
CA LYS A 186 34.25 -5.92 14.57
C LYS A 186 33.56 -4.84 15.42
N ILE A 187 33.43 -3.64 14.86
CA ILE A 187 32.67 -2.54 15.44
C ILE A 187 31.47 -2.33 14.50
N PRO A 188 30.22 -2.37 15.01
CA PRO A 188 29.06 -2.09 14.19
C PRO A 188 29.18 -0.73 13.51
N LEU A 189 28.98 -0.70 12.20
CA LEU A 189 28.92 0.56 11.46
C LEU A 189 27.61 1.29 11.76
N THR A 190 27.68 2.62 11.81
CA THR A 190 26.50 3.47 11.82
C THR A 190 26.31 4.12 10.46
N GLU A 191 25.11 4.62 10.20
CA GLU A 191 24.78 5.38 9.00
C GLU A 191 25.75 6.56 8.84
N GLU A 192 26.12 7.21 9.94
CA GLU A 192 27.04 8.33 9.97
C GLU A 192 28.44 7.98 9.46
N VAL A 193 28.92 6.77 9.74
CA VAL A 193 30.24 6.32 9.26
C VAL A 193 30.28 6.23 7.74
N LEU A 194 29.19 5.74 7.11
CA LEU A 194 29.11 5.64 5.65
C LEU A 194 28.86 6.98 4.97
N LEU A 195 28.20 7.91 5.65
CA LEU A 195 27.87 9.23 5.11
C LEU A 195 28.98 10.27 5.31
N CYS A 196 29.91 10.04 6.23
CA CYS A 196 30.98 10.96 6.58
C CYS A 196 31.84 11.32 5.34
N GLY A 197 31.92 12.61 5.03
CA GLY A 197 32.66 13.13 3.87
C GLY A 197 31.98 12.89 2.52
N ARG A 198 30.76 12.34 2.52
CA ARG A 198 29.93 12.06 1.34
C ARG A 198 28.53 12.69 1.45
N GLU A 199 28.38 13.69 2.31
CA GLU A 199 27.08 14.33 2.61
C GLU A 199 26.46 14.94 1.34
N ALA A 200 27.25 15.62 0.51
CA ALA A 200 26.78 16.17 -0.75
C ALA A 200 26.28 15.10 -1.73
N GLN A 201 26.90 13.92 -1.74
CA GLN A 201 26.45 12.79 -2.57
C GLN A 201 25.16 12.17 -2.03
N ALA A 202 24.99 12.14 -0.70
CA ALA A 202 23.77 11.68 -0.06
C ALA A 202 22.60 12.64 -0.35
N ASP A 203 22.85 13.95 -0.30
CA ASP A 203 21.87 14.96 -0.70
C ASP A 203 21.50 14.82 -2.18
N GLU A 204 22.46 14.63 -3.08
CA GLU A 204 22.21 14.40 -4.51
C GLU A 204 21.36 13.14 -4.73
N LEU A 205 21.68 12.04 -4.04
CA LEU A 205 20.88 10.82 -4.06
C LEU A 205 19.43 11.09 -3.65
N LEU A 206 19.23 11.73 -2.49
CA LEU A 206 17.91 12.00 -1.93
C LEU A 206 17.11 12.93 -2.85
N GLN A 207 17.74 13.98 -3.39
CA GLN A 207 17.11 14.88 -4.35
C GLN A 207 16.72 14.14 -5.63
N GLY A 208 17.58 13.27 -6.13
CA GLY A 208 17.28 12.48 -7.32
C GLY A 208 16.14 11.49 -7.10
N LEU A 209 16.09 10.82 -5.95
CA LEU A 209 14.99 9.93 -5.56
C LEU A 209 13.66 10.68 -5.42
N LEU A 210 13.66 11.88 -4.83
CA LEU A 210 12.45 12.68 -4.62
C LEU A 210 11.92 13.31 -5.91
N HIS A 211 12.80 13.75 -6.81
CA HIS A 211 12.43 14.50 -8.01
C HIS A 211 12.40 13.63 -9.27
N GLY A 212 12.66 12.33 -9.15
CA GLY A 212 12.69 11.40 -10.29
C GLY A 212 13.77 11.76 -11.30
N GLN A 213 14.91 12.28 -10.85
CA GLN A 213 16.07 12.39 -11.73
C GLN A 213 16.51 10.97 -12.11
N GLY A 214 17.05 10.80 -13.33
CA GLY A 214 17.33 9.50 -13.94
C GLY A 214 18.38 8.65 -13.20
N SER A 215 19.24 7.96 -13.93
CA SER A 215 20.27 7.13 -13.29
C SER A 215 21.30 7.97 -12.53
N ILE A 216 21.45 7.75 -11.23
CA ILE A 216 22.54 8.31 -10.41
C ILE A 216 23.66 7.26 -10.36
N GLN A 217 24.88 7.66 -10.75
CA GLN A 217 26.03 6.76 -10.75
C GLN A 217 26.89 7.02 -9.52
N PHE A 218 27.16 5.96 -8.76
CA PHE A 218 28.11 5.98 -7.65
C PHE A 218 29.26 5.04 -7.94
N ALA A 219 30.48 5.52 -7.71
CA ALA A 219 31.67 4.69 -7.63
C ALA A 219 31.95 4.37 -6.16
N ALA A 220 32.19 3.11 -5.85
CA ALA A 220 32.62 2.64 -4.52
C ALA A 220 33.54 1.44 -4.69
N ASP A 221 34.20 1.04 -3.61
CA ASP A 221 35.18 -0.05 -3.65
C ASP A 221 34.49 -1.43 -3.79
N ALA A 222 33.22 -1.52 -3.39
CA ALA A 222 32.39 -2.70 -3.58
C ALA A 222 30.91 -2.35 -3.88
N PRO A 223 30.19 -3.19 -4.65
CA PRO A 223 28.74 -3.02 -4.87
C PRO A 223 27.94 -2.93 -3.56
N ASP A 224 28.29 -3.74 -2.56
CA ASP A 224 27.64 -3.75 -1.25
C ASP A 224 27.76 -2.41 -0.52
N GLU A 225 28.88 -1.70 -0.68
CA GLU A 225 29.11 -0.38 -0.08
C GLU A 225 28.16 0.68 -0.67
N VAL A 226 27.89 0.61 -1.98
CA VAL A 226 26.92 1.51 -2.63
C VAL A 226 25.52 1.29 -2.08
N ILE A 227 25.13 0.03 -1.89
CA ILE A 227 23.83 -0.34 -1.34
C ILE A 227 23.72 0.15 0.11
N ALA A 228 24.76 -0.09 0.92
CA ALA A 228 24.82 0.36 2.32
C ALA A 228 24.76 1.89 2.44
N PHE A 229 25.49 2.61 1.58
CA PHE A 229 25.46 4.08 1.52
C PHE A 229 24.06 4.60 1.17
N ALA A 230 23.40 4.01 0.18
CA ALA A 230 22.05 4.43 -0.22
C ALA A 230 21.02 4.18 0.88
N ILE A 231 21.09 3.04 1.56
CA ILE A 231 20.22 2.73 2.71
C ILE A 231 20.48 3.73 3.86
N ALA A 232 21.74 3.99 4.19
CA ALA A 232 22.11 4.94 5.24
C ALA A 232 21.59 6.36 4.97
N ALA A 233 21.69 6.83 3.72
CA ALA A 233 21.19 8.15 3.32
C ALA A 233 19.67 8.25 3.51
N VAL A 234 18.92 7.23 3.09
CA VAL A 234 17.45 7.19 3.23
C VAL A 234 17.01 7.05 4.69
N ALA A 235 17.69 6.19 5.46
CA ALA A 235 17.38 5.94 6.87
C ALA A 235 17.57 7.21 7.73
N LYS A 236 18.70 7.91 7.53
CA LYS A 236 19.00 9.17 8.23
C LYS A 236 17.97 10.27 7.94
N GLN A 237 17.51 10.38 6.69
CA GLN A 237 16.49 11.35 6.31
C GLN A 237 15.11 11.01 6.90
N SER A 238 14.81 9.72 7.07
CA SER A 238 13.52 9.22 7.56
C SER A 238 13.41 9.23 9.10
N GLY A 239 14.52 9.48 9.82
CA GLY A 239 14.58 9.38 11.28
C GLY A 239 14.37 7.95 11.79
N ILE A 240 14.60 6.94 10.95
CA ILE A 240 14.38 5.54 11.28
C ILE A 240 15.60 5.05 12.08
N HIS A 241 15.35 4.72 13.35
CA HIS A 241 16.26 4.17 14.37
C HIS A 241 16.97 5.16 15.33
N ASP A 242 16.17 5.87 16.12
CA ASP A 242 16.48 6.14 17.54
C ASP A 242 15.65 5.21 18.43
N TYR A 243 15.97 3.91 18.44
CA TYR A 243 15.53 3.01 19.51
C TYR A 243 16.65 2.02 19.81
N SER A 244 17.43 2.39 20.83
CA SER A 244 18.30 1.53 21.62
C SER A 244 17.54 0.38 22.28
#